data_AF-A0A3N0DPK9-F1
#
_entry.id   AF-A0A3N0DPK9-F1
#
_cell.length_a   1.000
_cell.length_b   1.000
_cell.length_c   1.000
_cell.angle_alpha   90.00
_cell.angle_beta   90.00
_cell.angle_gamma   90.00
#
_symmetry.space_group_name_H-M   'P 1'
#
loop_
_entity.id
_entity.type
_entity.pdbx_description
1 polymer ?
#
loop_
_entity_poly.entity_id
_entity_poly.type
_entity_poly.pdbx_seq_one_letter_code
_entity_poly.pdbx_strand_id
1 'polypeptide(L)'
;MAIEPGDKVLFMKIGIHASESLESIIERKRAEIRDEGFAFWGYGGNTCHPTRMVQPFALSTTGPIVLAMHPMVSNHFADPIRAKQYSPDGITWTDVPSGINCVGSRHALLIDSLEPASFDLDLSKTRVALGPSRGKVGTNYIKARVDKACLEVVEAPEGEAQTIEIGFQAMLADPYAVFLRY
;
A
#
# COMPACT_ATOMS: atom_id res chain seq x y z
N MET A 1 7.16 14.92 -4.38
CA MET A 1 6.68 15.32 -3.04
C MET A 1 7.83 15.08 -2.07
N ALA A 2 7.98 15.90 -1.03
CA ALA A 2 8.92 15.64 0.05
C ALA A 2 8.15 15.02 1.22
N ILE A 3 8.67 13.95 1.82
CA ILE A 3 8.12 13.37 3.04
C ILE A 3 8.77 14.07 4.23
N GLU A 4 7.96 14.62 5.12
CA GLU A 4 8.37 15.45 6.26
C GLU A 4 8.05 14.77 7.60
N PRO A 5 8.72 15.16 8.70
CA PRO A 5 8.36 14.70 10.04
C PRO A 5 6.87 14.92 10.35
N GLY A 6 6.21 13.89 10.88
CA GLY A 6 4.77 13.87 11.13
C GLY A 6 3.95 13.20 10.02
N ASP A 7 4.50 13.06 8.82
CA ASP A 7 3.80 12.43 7.71
C ASP A 7 3.48 10.96 8.00
N LYS A 8 2.33 10.53 7.48
CA LYS A 8 1.87 9.15 7.53
C LYS A 8 2.10 8.49 6.16
N VAL A 9 2.94 7.48 6.15
CA VAL A 9 3.35 6.75 4.95
C VAL A 9 2.88 5.31 5.06
N LEU A 10 2.10 4.85 4.08
CA LEU A 10 1.91 3.43 3.89
C LEU A 10 3.02 2.93 2.95
N PHE A 11 4.00 2.21 3.50
CA PHE A 11 5.09 1.67 2.71
C PHE A 11 4.69 0.33 2.10
N MET A 12 5.03 0.09 0.83
CA MET A 12 4.95 -1.23 0.20
C MET A 12 6.14 -1.51 -0.71
N LYS A 13 6.66 -2.74 -0.65
CA LYS A 13 7.48 -3.30 -1.72
C LYS A 13 6.55 -3.79 -2.82
N ILE A 14 6.83 -3.43 -4.05
CA ILE A 14 6.01 -3.77 -5.22
C ILE A 14 6.87 -4.48 -6.25
N GLY A 15 6.29 -5.44 -6.96
CA GLY A 15 7.04 -6.17 -7.97
C GLY A 15 6.13 -6.95 -8.90
N ILE A 16 6.74 -7.81 -9.70
CA ILE A 16 6.04 -8.67 -10.65
C ILE A 16 4.98 -9.48 -9.91
N HIS A 17 3.74 -9.33 -10.36
CA HIS A 17 2.58 -10.10 -9.92
C HIS A 17 1.91 -10.69 -11.16
N ALA A 18 1.49 -11.96 -11.08
CA ALA A 18 0.69 -12.63 -12.10
C ALA A 18 1.27 -12.62 -13.53
N SER A 19 2.60 -12.76 -13.68
CA SER A 19 3.31 -12.77 -14.98
C SER A 19 3.20 -11.47 -15.79
N GLU A 20 2.82 -10.37 -15.14
CA GLU A 20 2.73 -9.03 -15.72
C GLU A 20 3.95 -8.20 -15.27
N SER A 21 4.56 -7.42 -16.16
CA SER A 21 5.64 -6.50 -15.78
C SER A 21 5.08 -5.40 -14.86
N LEU A 22 5.95 -4.79 -14.06
CA LEU A 22 5.53 -3.70 -13.20
C LEU A 22 4.95 -2.54 -14.03
N GLU A 23 5.56 -2.21 -15.17
CA GLU A 23 5.09 -1.16 -16.07
C GLU A 23 3.67 -1.41 -16.56
N SER A 24 3.36 -2.63 -17.01
CA SER A 24 2.01 -3.01 -17.46
C SER A 24 1.00 -2.93 -16.31
N ILE A 25 1.38 -3.36 -15.10
CA ILE A 25 0.53 -3.21 -13.90
C ILE A 25 0.23 -1.72 -13.67
N ILE A 26 1.23 -0.85 -13.71
CA ILE A 26 1.06 0.59 -13.50
C ILE A 26 0.15 1.21 -14.57
N GLU A 27 0.37 0.88 -15.85
CA GLU A 27 -0.46 1.37 -16.96
C GLU A 27 -1.92 0.96 -16.81
N ARG A 28 -2.17 -0.30 -16.47
CA ARG A 28 -3.51 -0.82 -16.23
C ARG A 28 -4.16 -0.14 -15.02
N LYS A 29 -3.45 0.01 -13.91
CA LYS A 29 -3.99 0.69 -12.71
C LYS A 29 -4.30 2.16 -12.97
N ARG A 30 -3.51 2.84 -13.80
CA ARG A 30 -3.85 4.20 -14.26
C ARG A 30 -5.09 4.23 -15.15
N ALA A 31 -5.30 3.22 -15.99
CA ALA A 31 -6.54 3.10 -16.77
C ALA A 31 -7.75 2.91 -15.85
N GLU A 32 -7.66 2.00 -14.87
CA GLU A 32 -8.70 1.80 -13.85
C GLU A 32 -9.06 3.12 -13.14
N ILE A 33 -8.06 3.90 -12.71
CA ILE A 33 -8.27 5.22 -12.08
C ILE A 33 -8.97 6.20 -13.04
N ARG A 34 -8.57 6.26 -14.31
CA ARG A 34 -9.20 7.17 -15.29
C ARG A 34 -10.66 6.82 -15.55
N ASP A 35 -10.96 5.52 -15.63
CA ASP A 35 -12.26 5.04 -16.07
C ASP A 35 -13.27 4.99 -14.91
N GLU A 36 -12.81 4.67 -13.69
CA GLU A 36 -13.66 4.41 -12.52
C GLU A 36 -13.45 5.41 -11.38
N GLY A 37 -12.46 6.30 -11.50
CA GLY A 37 -12.07 7.29 -10.48
C GLY A 37 -11.14 6.74 -9.39
N PHE A 38 -10.91 5.42 -9.36
CA PHE A 38 -10.00 4.76 -8.42
C PHE A 38 -9.55 3.39 -8.95
N ALA A 39 -8.53 2.81 -8.33
CA ALA A 39 -8.10 1.45 -8.56
C ALA A 39 -7.94 0.67 -7.26
N PHE A 40 -8.01 -0.66 -7.38
CA PHE A 40 -7.64 -1.57 -6.30
C PHE A 40 -6.19 -2.01 -6.45
N TRP A 41 -5.36 -1.65 -5.47
CA TRP A 41 -4.02 -2.20 -5.30
C TRP A 41 -4.08 -3.42 -4.39
N GLY A 42 -4.16 -4.61 -5.00
CA GLY A 42 -4.32 -5.88 -4.30
C GLY A 42 -3.10 -6.29 -3.48
N TYR A 43 -3.32 -6.86 -2.30
CA TYR A 43 -2.26 -7.41 -1.46
C TYR A 43 -2.73 -8.58 -0.58
N GLY A 44 -1.75 -9.32 -0.07
CA GLY A 44 -1.95 -10.48 0.82
C GLY A 44 -1.50 -10.25 2.27
N GLY A 45 -1.75 -11.25 3.12
CA GLY A 45 -1.25 -11.30 4.50
C GLY A 45 -1.95 -10.36 5.49
N ASN A 46 -1.63 -10.53 6.78
CA ASN A 46 -2.35 -9.89 7.89
C ASN A 46 -1.75 -8.55 8.36
N THR A 47 -0.52 -8.21 7.98
CA THR A 47 0.22 -7.04 8.49
C THR A 47 -0.47 -5.70 8.23
N CYS A 48 -1.21 -5.60 7.12
CA CYS A 48 -1.98 -4.40 6.75
C CYS A 48 -3.46 -4.77 6.61
N HIS A 49 -4.03 -5.45 7.61
CA HIS A 49 -5.45 -5.81 7.60
C HIS A 49 -6.34 -4.57 7.44
N PRO A 50 -7.39 -4.58 6.58
CA PRO A 50 -8.18 -3.38 6.27
C PRO A 50 -8.69 -2.63 7.50
N THR A 51 -9.50 -3.29 8.34
CA THR A 51 -10.19 -2.66 9.48
C THR A 51 -9.37 -2.55 10.77
N ARG A 52 -8.22 -3.24 10.85
CA ARG A 52 -7.40 -3.29 12.08
C ARG A 52 -6.12 -2.47 11.96
N MET A 53 -5.67 -2.21 10.73
CA MET A 53 -4.40 -1.56 10.46
C MET A 53 -4.58 -0.35 9.55
N VAL A 54 -4.99 -0.56 8.29
CA VAL A 54 -4.92 0.50 7.27
C VAL A 54 -5.97 1.58 7.51
N GLN A 55 -7.23 1.22 7.70
CA GLN A 55 -8.30 2.19 7.94
C GLN A 55 -8.06 3.00 9.24
N PRO A 56 -7.75 2.40 10.41
CA PRO A 56 -7.49 3.20 11.60
C PRO A 56 -6.22 4.06 11.48
N PHE A 57 -5.20 3.59 10.76
CA PHE A 57 -4.02 4.39 10.46
C PHE A 57 -4.37 5.60 9.59
N ALA A 58 -5.19 5.40 8.57
CA ALA A 58 -5.65 6.46 7.69
C ALA A 58 -6.44 7.54 8.45
N LEU A 59 -7.35 7.11 9.31
CA LEU A 59 -8.18 7.99 10.13
C LEU A 59 -7.41 8.67 11.27
N SER A 60 -6.15 8.29 11.52
CA SER A 60 -5.30 8.91 12.56
C SER A 60 -4.63 10.21 12.12
N THR A 61 -4.80 10.62 10.86
CA THR A 61 -4.27 11.86 10.31
C THR A 61 -5.38 12.69 9.65
N THR A 62 -5.21 14.01 9.64
CA THR A 62 -6.05 14.94 8.88
C THR A 62 -5.49 15.23 7.49
N GLY A 63 -4.24 14.84 7.24
CA GLY A 63 -3.57 14.97 5.95
C GLY A 63 -3.73 13.73 5.06
N PRO A 64 -3.32 13.82 3.79
CA PRO A 64 -3.33 12.67 2.91
C PRO A 64 -2.39 11.57 3.39
N ILE A 65 -2.67 10.32 2.97
CA ILE A 65 -1.78 9.19 3.22
C ILE A 65 -1.13 8.82 1.91
N VAL A 66 0.20 8.91 1.90
CA VAL A 66 1.00 8.52 0.75
C VAL A 66 1.28 7.03 0.83
N LEU A 67 0.88 6.29 -0.19
CA LEU A 67 1.40 4.97 -0.48
C LEU A 67 2.78 5.14 -1.15
N ALA A 68 3.87 4.87 -0.42
CA ALA A 68 5.23 4.91 -0.94
C ALA A 68 5.65 3.51 -1.38
N MET A 69 5.97 3.36 -2.66
CA MET A 69 6.14 2.06 -3.30
C MET A 69 7.58 1.86 -3.77
N HIS A 70 8.25 0.86 -3.19
CA HIS A 70 9.61 0.46 -3.54
C HIS A 70 9.58 -0.70 -4.57
N PRO A 71 9.98 -0.47 -5.83
CA PRO A 71 10.08 -1.55 -6.82
C PRO A 71 11.11 -2.60 -6.43
N MET A 72 10.75 -3.87 -6.57
CA MET A 72 11.65 -5.01 -6.37
C MET A 72 11.29 -6.17 -7.30
N VAL A 73 12.23 -7.07 -7.52
CA VAL A 73 11.97 -8.34 -8.21
C VAL A 73 11.32 -9.32 -7.24
N SER A 74 10.01 -9.55 -7.38
CA SER A 74 9.24 -10.52 -6.59
C SER A 74 8.77 -11.70 -7.45
N ASN A 75 8.81 -12.92 -6.88
CA ASN A 75 8.31 -14.14 -7.53
C ASN A 75 6.95 -14.62 -6.96
N HIS A 76 6.12 -13.70 -6.47
CA HIS A 76 4.87 -14.09 -5.81
C HIS A 76 3.77 -14.42 -6.83
N PHE A 77 3.38 -15.70 -6.88
CA PHE A 77 2.30 -16.19 -7.74
C PHE A 77 1.02 -16.38 -6.92
N ALA A 78 -0.10 -15.84 -7.41
CA ALA A 78 -1.44 -16.11 -6.88
C ALA A 78 -2.32 -16.50 -8.07
N ASP A 79 -3.28 -17.39 -7.85
CA ASP A 79 -4.22 -17.77 -8.91
C ASP A 79 -4.95 -16.52 -9.41
N PRO A 80 -4.99 -16.27 -10.74
CA PRO A 80 -5.46 -15.02 -11.33
C PRO A 80 -6.99 -14.95 -11.37
N ILE A 81 -7.67 -15.33 -10.29
CA ILE A 81 -9.12 -15.17 -10.17
C ILE A 81 -9.38 -13.68 -9.90
N ARG A 82 -10.27 -13.05 -10.67
CA ARG A 82 -10.70 -11.66 -10.49
C ARG A 82 -11.71 -11.58 -9.34
N ALA A 83 -11.48 -10.65 -8.41
CA ALA A 83 -12.43 -10.38 -7.34
C ALA A 83 -13.78 -9.92 -7.92
N LYS A 84 -14.87 -10.52 -7.44
CA LYS A 84 -16.23 -10.14 -7.87
C LYS A 84 -16.82 -9.08 -6.97
N GLN A 85 -16.50 -9.11 -5.67
CA GLN A 85 -17.07 -8.19 -4.70
C GLN A 85 -16.02 -7.70 -3.72
N TYR A 86 -16.25 -6.50 -3.19
CA TYR A 86 -15.42 -5.88 -2.17
C TYR A 86 -16.27 -5.40 -0.98
N SER A 87 -15.62 -5.21 0.15
CA SER A 87 -16.29 -4.77 1.38
C SER A 87 -15.35 -3.94 2.26
N PRO A 88 -15.78 -2.78 2.80
CA PRO A 88 -14.99 -2.03 3.75
C PRO A 88 -14.94 -2.67 5.15
N ASP A 89 -16.01 -3.36 5.55
CA ASP A 89 -16.22 -3.89 6.90
C ASP A 89 -16.12 -5.43 6.99
N GLY A 90 -16.11 -6.11 5.84
CA GLY A 90 -16.15 -7.57 5.72
C GLY A 90 -17.56 -8.17 5.86
N ILE A 91 -18.58 -7.33 5.97
CA ILE A 91 -19.98 -7.69 6.23
C ILE A 91 -20.85 -7.29 5.04
N THR A 92 -20.76 -6.03 4.61
CA THR A 92 -21.54 -5.46 3.50
C THR A 92 -20.72 -5.54 2.23
N TRP A 93 -21.22 -6.25 1.22
CA TRP A 93 -20.49 -6.55 -0.01
C TRP A 93 -21.13 -5.85 -1.20
N THR A 94 -20.29 -5.22 -2.02
CA THR A 94 -20.67 -4.55 -3.26
C THR A 94 -19.86 -5.13 -4.41
N ASP A 95 -20.43 -5.11 -5.61
CA ASP A 95 -19.75 -5.58 -6.81
C ASP A 95 -18.53 -4.72 -7.14
N VAL A 96 -17.43 -5.37 -7.54
CA VAL A 96 -16.24 -4.66 -8.04
C VAL A 96 -16.59 -4.05 -9.41
N PRO A 97 -16.37 -2.73 -9.60
CA PRO A 97 -16.62 -2.06 -10.88
C PRO A 97 -15.99 -2.81 -12.05
N SER A 98 -16.68 -2.84 -13.19
CA SER A 98 -16.28 -3.65 -14.33
C SER A 98 -14.90 -3.27 -14.89
N GLY A 99 -14.51 -1.99 -14.81
CA GLY A 99 -13.20 -1.51 -15.23
C GLY A 99 -12.06 -1.96 -14.31
N ILE A 100 -12.33 -2.31 -13.05
CA ILE A 100 -11.29 -2.70 -12.09
C ILE A 100 -10.95 -4.17 -12.21
N ASN A 101 -9.67 -4.47 -12.44
CA ASN A 101 -9.12 -5.82 -12.48
C ASN A 101 -8.14 -6.05 -11.31
N CYS A 102 -8.68 -6.56 -10.20
CA CYS A 102 -7.89 -6.99 -9.06
C CYS A 102 -7.95 -8.51 -8.92
N VAL A 103 -6.79 -9.15 -9.02
CA VAL A 103 -6.65 -10.62 -9.05
C VAL A 103 -5.83 -11.15 -7.88
N GLY A 104 -6.11 -12.37 -7.44
CA GLY A 104 -5.26 -13.15 -6.53
C GLY A 104 -5.01 -12.51 -5.14
N SER A 105 -5.80 -11.52 -4.75
CA SER A 105 -5.64 -10.72 -3.53
C SER A 105 -6.83 -10.88 -2.59
N ARG A 106 -6.58 -10.97 -1.27
CA ARG A 106 -7.67 -11.04 -0.27
C ARG A 106 -8.10 -9.65 0.21
N HIS A 107 -7.22 -8.68 0.08
CA HIS A 107 -7.45 -7.29 0.44
C HIS A 107 -6.96 -6.39 -0.70
N ALA A 108 -7.42 -5.15 -0.74
CA ALA A 108 -6.87 -4.13 -1.61
C ALA A 108 -6.84 -2.77 -0.92
N LEU A 109 -5.86 -1.95 -1.29
CA LEU A 109 -5.91 -0.51 -1.04
C LEU A 109 -6.74 0.15 -2.12
N LEU A 110 -7.45 1.21 -1.78
CA LEU A 110 -8.06 2.11 -2.77
C LEU A 110 -7.10 3.24 -3.03
N ILE A 111 -6.75 3.43 -4.31
CA ILE A 111 -5.90 4.51 -4.76
C ILE A 111 -6.62 5.32 -5.84
N ASP A 112 -6.54 6.64 -5.77
CA ASP A 112 -7.11 7.57 -6.75
C ASP A 112 -6.05 8.22 -7.66
N SER A 113 -4.78 7.89 -7.42
CA SER A 113 -3.63 8.39 -8.15
C SER A 113 -2.54 7.34 -8.16
N LEU A 114 -1.67 7.38 -9.17
CA LEU A 114 -0.53 6.49 -9.27
C LEU A 114 0.55 7.13 -10.15
N GLU A 115 1.53 7.74 -9.51
CA GLU A 115 2.54 8.57 -10.17
C GLU A 115 3.95 8.00 -10.01
N PRO A 116 4.85 8.22 -10.97
CA PRO A 116 6.26 7.90 -10.79
C PRO A 116 6.81 8.79 -9.68
N ALA A 117 7.72 8.22 -8.90
CA ALA A 117 8.45 8.91 -7.85
C ALA A 117 9.95 8.68 -8.03
N SER A 118 10.75 9.63 -7.54
CA SER A 118 12.19 9.50 -7.48
C SER A 118 12.65 10.23 -6.22
N PHE A 119 12.53 9.54 -5.09
CA PHE A 119 13.01 10.02 -3.80
C PHE A 119 13.37 8.84 -2.91
N ASP A 120 14.20 9.10 -1.89
CA ASP A 120 14.59 8.11 -0.91
C ASP A 120 13.77 8.26 0.37
N LEU A 121 13.25 7.14 0.88
CA LEU A 121 12.68 7.06 2.22
C LEU A 121 13.74 6.57 3.20
N ASP A 122 14.12 7.42 4.17
CA ASP A 122 15.01 7.03 5.26
C ASP A 122 14.24 6.25 6.33
N LEU A 123 14.39 4.93 6.33
CA LEU A 123 13.72 4.04 7.28
C LEU A 123 14.17 4.26 8.73
N SER A 124 15.33 4.87 8.97
CA SER A 124 15.77 5.24 10.33
C SER A 124 14.96 6.39 10.89
N LYS A 125 14.34 7.20 10.04
CA LYS A 125 13.42 8.29 10.39
C LYS A 125 11.96 7.87 10.34
N THR A 126 11.67 6.59 10.54
CA THR A 126 10.29 6.11 10.57
C THR A 126 10.04 5.17 11.74
N ARG A 127 8.78 5.12 12.20
CA ARG A 127 8.30 4.14 13.18
C ARG A 127 7.00 3.49 12.71
N VAL A 128 6.77 2.26 13.13
CA VAL A 128 5.47 1.61 12.97
C VAL A 128 4.43 2.39 13.79
N ALA A 129 3.42 2.93 13.12
CA ALA A 129 2.43 3.80 13.74
C ALA A 129 1.35 3.03 14.52
N LEU A 130 1.05 1.79 14.12
CA LEU A 130 -0.08 1.02 14.64
C LEU A 130 0.21 -0.48 14.76
N GLY A 131 -0.58 -1.17 15.58
CA GLY A 131 -0.55 -2.63 15.72
C GLY A 131 0.49 -3.16 16.72
N PRO A 132 0.70 -4.48 16.77
CA PRO A 132 1.54 -5.13 17.78
C PRO A 132 3.01 -4.70 17.77
N SER A 133 3.49 -4.15 16.65
CA SER A 133 4.86 -3.66 16.50
C SER A 133 4.98 -2.14 16.59
N ARG A 134 3.94 -1.45 17.09
CA ARG A 134 3.94 0.02 17.23
C ARG A 134 5.19 0.52 17.96
N GLY A 135 5.77 1.61 17.44
CA GLY A 135 6.98 2.23 17.97
C GLY A 135 8.29 1.58 17.50
N LYS A 136 8.24 0.42 16.84
CA LYS A 136 9.44 -0.18 16.24
C LYS A 136 9.94 0.67 15.08
N VAL A 137 11.23 0.97 15.07
CA VAL A 137 11.92 1.72 14.01
C VAL A 137 11.78 0.99 12.68
N GLY A 138 11.56 1.74 11.59
CA GLY A 138 11.41 1.23 10.24
C GLY A 138 12.55 0.32 9.80
N THR A 139 13.81 0.70 10.05
CA THR A 139 14.99 -0.15 9.76
C THR A 139 14.87 -1.53 10.38
N ASN A 140 14.36 -1.63 11.61
CA ASN A 140 14.19 -2.88 12.34
C ASN A 140 12.90 -3.64 11.99
N TYR A 141 11.91 -2.96 11.43
CA TYR A 141 10.64 -3.56 11.06
C TYR A 141 10.61 -4.05 9.61
N ILE A 142 11.07 -3.22 8.67
CA ILE A 142 11.14 -3.53 7.24
C ILE A 142 12.39 -4.38 6.95
N LYS A 143 12.42 -5.59 7.52
CA LYS A 143 13.47 -6.59 7.31
C LYS A 143 12.89 -7.82 6.63
N ALA A 144 13.71 -8.48 5.82
CA ALA A 144 13.39 -9.74 5.14
C ALA A 144 12.01 -9.70 4.42
N ARG A 145 11.07 -10.53 4.89
CA ARG A 145 9.76 -10.77 4.26
C ARG A 145 8.70 -9.69 4.54
N VAL A 146 9.00 -8.70 5.38
CA VAL A 146 8.07 -7.58 5.59
C VAL A 146 8.10 -6.72 4.33
N ASP A 147 6.96 -6.72 3.64
CA ASP A 147 6.74 -6.04 2.36
C ASP A 147 5.82 -4.83 2.50
N LYS A 148 5.24 -4.59 3.67
CA LYS A 148 4.30 -3.49 3.91
C LYS A 148 4.23 -3.05 5.35
N ALA A 149 4.01 -1.75 5.56
CA ALA A 149 3.89 -1.16 6.88
C ALA A 149 3.12 0.17 6.86
N CYS A 150 2.43 0.45 7.97
CA CYS A 150 1.92 1.78 8.26
C CYS A 150 2.95 2.52 9.12
N LEU A 151 3.62 3.50 8.53
CA LEU A 151 4.75 4.22 9.13
C LEU A 151 4.39 5.67 9.42
N GLU A 152 4.94 6.20 10.51
CA GLU A 152 5.01 7.63 10.76
C GLU A 152 6.45 8.11 10.65
N VAL A 153 6.65 9.28 10.06
CA VAL A 153 7.97 9.89 9.89
C VAL A 153 8.29 10.70 11.15
N VAL A 154 9.50 10.51 11.68
CA VAL A 154 9.98 11.17 12.90
C VAL A 154 11.07 12.19 12.56
N GLU A 155 11.26 13.18 13.45
CA GLU A 155 12.18 14.30 13.23
C GLU A 155 13.65 13.86 13.20
N ALA A 156 14.04 13.02 14.14
CA ALA A 156 15.41 12.51 14.28
C ALA A 156 15.49 11.02 13.91
N PRO A 157 16.59 10.58 13.28
CA PRO A 157 16.80 9.17 12.97
C PRO A 157 17.01 8.37 14.26
N GLU A 158 16.53 7.13 14.26
CA GLU A 158 16.53 6.26 15.42
C GLU A 158 17.13 4.88 15.10
N GLY A 159 18.43 4.84 14.85
CA GLY A 159 19.14 3.60 14.55
C GLY A 159 20.08 3.78 13.37
N GLU A 160 20.50 2.67 12.80
CA GLU A 160 21.37 2.69 11.62
C GLU A 160 20.64 3.31 10.42
N ALA A 161 21.34 4.18 9.70
CA ALA A 161 20.82 4.82 8.50
C ALA A 161 20.54 3.75 7.44
N GLN A 162 19.33 3.79 6.88
CA GLN A 162 18.94 2.90 5.80
C GLN A 162 17.93 3.63 4.92
N THR A 163 18.35 4.02 3.72
CA THR A 163 17.47 4.60 2.72
C THR A 163 16.98 3.53 1.75
N ILE A 164 15.76 3.71 1.28
CA ILE A 164 15.18 2.89 0.21
C ILE A 164 14.60 3.80 -0.87
N GLU A 165 14.86 3.46 -2.13
CA GLU A 165 14.35 4.21 -3.27
C GLU A 165 12.84 3.98 -3.42
N ILE A 166 12.09 5.07 -3.58
CA ILE A 166 10.66 5.04 -3.89
C ILE A 166 10.49 5.40 -5.37
N GLY A 167 10.05 4.41 -6.15
CA GLY A 167 9.86 4.53 -7.61
C GLY A 167 8.44 4.92 -8.01
N PHE A 168 7.45 4.68 -7.13
CA PHE A 168 6.07 5.08 -7.35
C PHE A 168 5.43 5.58 -6.06
N GLN A 169 4.45 6.46 -6.23
CA GLN A 169 3.61 6.91 -5.14
C GLN A 169 2.14 6.94 -5.57
N ALA A 170 1.25 6.77 -4.61
CA ALA A 170 -0.19 6.90 -4.79
C ALA A 170 -0.82 7.52 -3.55
N MET A 171 -1.99 8.13 -3.70
CA MET A 171 -2.79 8.61 -2.58
C MET A 171 -3.89 7.61 -2.28
N LEU A 172 -4.13 7.35 -0.99
CA LEU A 172 -5.23 6.48 -0.59
C LEU A 172 -6.56 7.24 -0.66
N ALA A 173 -7.55 6.61 -1.27
CA ALA A 173 -8.93 7.10 -1.32
C ALA A 173 -9.81 6.34 -0.32
N ASP A 174 -10.88 6.96 0.19
CA ASP A 174 -11.85 6.29 1.08
C ASP A 174 -12.45 5.03 0.40
N PRO A 175 -12.58 3.88 1.09
CA PRO A 175 -12.35 3.64 2.51
C PRO A 175 -10.93 3.12 2.84
N TYR A 176 -9.93 3.54 2.07
CA TYR A 176 -8.47 3.29 2.20
C TYR A 176 -8.03 1.85 1.95
N ALA A 177 -8.73 0.88 2.51
CA ALA A 177 -8.52 -0.54 2.29
C ALA A 177 -9.83 -1.33 2.41
N VAL A 178 -9.93 -2.42 1.66
CA VAL A 178 -11.13 -3.27 1.59
C VAL A 178 -10.77 -4.75 1.59
N PHE A 179 -11.74 -5.58 1.97
CA PHE A 179 -11.74 -7.02 1.73
C PHE A 179 -12.21 -7.33 0.31
N LEU A 180 -11.69 -8.41 -0.27
CA LEU A 180 -12.07 -8.91 -1.58
C LEU A 180 -12.60 -10.35 -1.49
N ARG A 181 -13.56 -10.70 -2.34
CA ARG A 181 -14.05 -12.08 -2.54
C ARG A 181 -14.35 -12.40 -4.01
N TYR A 182 -14.41 -13.69 -4.31
CA TYR A 182 -14.46 -14.27 -5.65
C TYR A 182 -15.76 -15.03 -5.91
#